data_AF-A0A1I7T0W7-F1
#
_entry.id   AF-A0A1I7T0W7-F1
#
_cell.length_a   1.000
_cell.length_b   1.000
_cell.length_c   1.000
_cell.angle_alpha   90.00
_cell.angle_beta   90.00
_cell.angle_gamma   90.00
#
_symmetry.space_group_name_H-M   'P 1'
#
loop_
_entity.id
_entity.type
_entity.pdbx_description
1 polymer ?
#
loop_
_entity_poly.entity_id
_entity_poly.type
_entity_poly.pdbx_seq_one_letter_code
_entity_poly.pdbx_strand_id
1 'polypeptide(L)'
;MNLEKKLNDFKISSPNPPPNLCDLPVEIVEMIVKNLNLTRREIVGKVCKTLLEIVNGLKPPRCDDIKITFGPEGCEMKIDRYTIKYGKADEESLNEMLDDLMTLLPDFQLTNFTIRINDTQSYKLFRTLFSKRVPESLKVDTYVLKAFSFRDTAINVTWHYKRDLLSVLEYHEMERLKDDIIKVKVCRTRPPGIVDNVLRARTIEKFMKYFREGQEDIYVDDPDQLPPKEQ
;
A
#
# COMPACT_ATOMS: atom_id res chain seq x y z
N MET A 1 19.84 2.00 15.82
CA MET A 1 18.85 2.17 16.92
C MET A 1 18.74 0.85 17.66
N ASN A 2 19.16 0.79 18.93
CA ASN A 2 19.44 -0.47 19.62
C ASN A 2 18.15 -1.05 20.25
N LEU A 3 17.57 -2.08 19.60
CA LEU A 3 16.31 -2.74 20.01
C LEU A 3 16.38 -3.31 21.44
N GLU A 4 17.56 -3.75 21.87
CA GLU A 4 17.80 -4.28 23.22
C GLU A 4 17.55 -3.24 24.31
N LYS A 5 17.83 -1.95 24.04
CA LYS A 5 17.57 -0.88 25.00
C LYS A 5 16.08 -0.57 25.17
N LYS A 6 15.27 -0.67 24.09
CA LYS A 6 13.83 -0.43 24.16
C LYS A 6 13.06 -1.57 24.84
N LEU A 7 13.59 -2.79 24.82
CA LEU A 7 12.99 -3.96 25.48
C LEU A 7 13.28 -4.00 26.98
N ASN A 8 14.41 -3.47 27.43
CA ASN A 8 14.79 -3.46 28.85
C ASN A 8 13.93 -2.54 29.74
N ASP A 9 13.25 -1.55 29.15
CA ASP A 9 12.33 -0.67 29.87
C ASP A 9 10.95 -1.32 30.13
N PHE A 10 10.67 -2.48 29.52
CA PHE A 10 9.49 -3.30 29.81
C PHE A 10 9.77 -4.31 30.94
N LYS A 11 10.31 -3.84 32.08
CA LYS A 11 10.25 -4.63 33.32
C LYS A 11 8.80 -4.68 33.80
N ILE A 12 8.05 -5.65 33.28
CA ILE A 12 6.72 -6.03 33.78
C ILE A 12 6.91 -6.58 35.19
N SER A 13 6.86 -5.71 36.20
CA SER A 13 6.82 -6.10 37.60
C SER A 13 5.41 -6.59 37.95
N SER A 14 5.06 -7.78 37.47
CA SER A 14 3.88 -8.54 37.89
C SER A 14 4.37 -9.86 38.49
N PRO A 15 3.89 -10.28 39.67
CA PRO A 15 4.25 -11.57 40.26
C PRO A 15 3.71 -12.77 39.48
N ASN A 16 2.74 -12.53 38.58
CA ASN A 16 2.22 -13.54 37.68
C ASN A 16 2.96 -13.46 36.33
N PRO A 17 3.35 -14.60 35.73
CA PRO A 17 3.89 -14.61 34.39
C PRO A 17 2.90 -13.90 33.45
N PRO A 18 3.40 -13.12 32.47
CA PRO A 18 2.52 -12.48 31.50
C PRO A 18 1.68 -13.58 30.82
N PRO A 19 0.38 -13.32 30.58
CA PRO A 19 -0.50 -14.31 29.97
C PRO A 19 0.10 -14.81 28.65
N ASN A 20 0.19 -16.13 28.50
CA ASN A 20 0.81 -16.74 27.33
C ASN A 20 -0.23 -16.93 26.23
N LEU A 21 0.13 -16.56 25.00
CA LEU A 21 -0.72 -16.81 23.83
C LEU A 21 -1.04 -18.31 23.66
N CYS A 22 -0.12 -19.18 24.09
CA CYS A 22 -0.31 -20.63 24.07
C CYS A 22 -1.36 -21.15 25.07
N ASP A 23 -1.82 -20.32 26.01
CA ASP A 23 -2.89 -20.67 26.95
C ASP A 23 -4.28 -20.45 26.34
N LEU A 24 -4.36 -19.81 25.16
CA LEU A 24 -5.61 -19.62 24.43
C LEU A 24 -5.96 -20.86 23.58
N PRO A 25 -7.26 -21.18 23.42
CA PRO A 25 -7.71 -22.17 22.45
C PRO A 25 -7.21 -21.82 21.04
N VAL A 26 -6.85 -22.85 20.26
CA VAL A 26 -6.28 -22.68 18.91
C VAL A 26 -7.20 -21.88 18.00
N GLU A 27 -8.51 -22.01 18.16
CA GLU A 27 -9.52 -21.30 17.38
C GLU A 27 -9.45 -19.77 17.62
N ILE A 28 -9.17 -19.36 18.85
CA ILE A 28 -8.99 -17.94 19.20
C ILE A 28 -7.69 -17.41 18.60
N VAL A 29 -6.63 -18.21 18.65
CA VAL A 29 -5.34 -17.87 18.02
C VAL A 29 -5.51 -17.74 16.51
N GLU A 30 -6.17 -18.69 15.86
CA GLU A 30 -6.50 -18.64 14.43
C GLU A 30 -7.32 -17.41 14.07
N MET A 31 -8.33 -17.06 14.86
CA MET A 31 -9.12 -15.84 14.68
C MET A 31 -8.24 -14.58 14.76
N ILE A 32 -7.31 -14.51 15.71
CA ILE A 32 -6.37 -13.40 15.82
C ILE A 32 -5.48 -13.34 14.58
N VAL A 33 -4.84 -14.45 14.20
CA VAL A 33 -3.91 -14.52 13.06
C VAL A 33 -4.62 -14.24 11.73
N LYS A 34 -5.85 -14.71 11.56
CA LYS A 34 -6.68 -14.44 10.37
C LYS A 34 -6.97 -12.95 10.20
N ASN A 35 -7.07 -12.19 11.28
CA ASN A 35 -7.27 -10.74 11.21
C ASN A 35 -5.99 -9.95 10.96
N LEU A 36 -4.82 -10.59 11.00
CA LEU A 36 -3.55 -9.94 10.67
C LEU A 36 -3.37 -9.84 9.15
N ASN A 37 -2.70 -8.76 8.73
CA ASN A 37 -2.23 -8.58 7.35
C ASN A 37 -1.01 -9.48 7.03
N LEU A 38 -0.64 -9.54 5.75
CA LEU A 38 0.44 -10.41 5.24
C LEU A 38 1.75 -10.19 6.00
N THR A 39 2.22 -8.95 6.13
CA THR A 39 3.45 -8.63 6.88
C THR A 39 3.40 -9.10 8.34
N ARG A 40 2.30 -8.86 9.05
CA ARG A 40 2.15 -9.28 10.45
C ARG A 40 2.04 -10.79 10.58
N ARG A 41 1.37 -11.46 9.64
CA ARG A 41 1.35 -12.93 9.57
C ARG A 41 2.75 -13.49 9.35
N GLU A 42 3.58 -12.86 8.51
CA GLU A 42 4.97 -13.27 8.31
C GLU A 42 5.80 -13.16 9.60
N ILE A 43 5.62 -12.08 10.36
CA ILE A 43 6.25 -11.91 11.67
C ILE A 43 5.78 -12.98 12.66
N VAL A 44 4.47 -13.22 12.71
CA VAL A 44 3.86 -14.22 13.61
C VAL A 44 4.30 -15.64 13.27
N GLY A 45 4.40 -15.99 11.97
CA GLY A 45 4.90 -17.29 11.53
C GLY A 45 6.36 -17.56 11.92
N LYS A 46 7.14 -16.51 12.19
CA LYS A 46 8.53 -16.66 12.66
C LYS A 46 8.64 -16.90 14.18
N VAL A 47 7.54 -16.79 14.92
CA VAL A 47 7.54 -16.96 16.39
C VAL A 47 7.66 -18.43 16.79
N CYS A 48 6.81 -19.31 16.25
CA CYS A 48 6.87 -20.75 16.50
C CYS A 48 6.22 -21.58 15.38
N LYS A 49 6.48 -22.90 15.38
CA LYS A 49 5.98 -23.83 14.35
C LYS A 49 4.45 -23.86 14.24
N THR A 50 3.74 -23.85 15.37
CA THR A 50 2.26 -23.84 15.38
C THR A 50 1.69 -22.60 14.70
N LEU A 51 2.27 -21.42 14.97
CA LEU A 51 1.86 -20.19 14.32
C LEU A 51 2.21 -20.18 12.83
N LEU A 52 3.35 -20.77 12.45
CA LEU A 52 3.72 -20.96 11.04
C LEU A 52 2.70 -21.83 10.29
N GLU A 53 2.28 -22.95 10.88
CA GLU A 53 1.27 -23.84 10.31
C GLU A 53 -0.09 -23.13 10.15
N ILE A 54 -0.53 -22.40 11.17
CA ILE A 54 -1.75 -21.58 11.12
C ILE A 54 -1.65 -20.56 9.99
N VAL A 55 -0.54 -19.81 9.90
CA VAL A 55 -0.34 -18.81 8.84
C VAL A 55 -0.39 -19.44 7.45
N ASN A 56 0.27 -20.59 7.25
CA ASN A 56 0.29 -21.29 5.97
C ASN A 56 -1.09 -21.85 5.58
N GLY A 57 -1.93 -22.19 6.55
CA GLY A 57 -3.31 -22.63 6.33
C GLY A 57 -4.29 -21.49 6.02
N LEU A 58 -3.97 -20.25 6.41
CA LEU A 58 -4.85 -19.09 6.24
C LEU A 58 -4.70 -18.48 4.83
N LYS A 59 -5.41 -19.04 3.86
CA LYS A 59 -5.64 -18.44 2.54
C LYS A 59 -7.04 -17.82 2.44
N PRO A 60 -7.22 -16.70 1.71
CA PRO A 60 -6.17 -15.86 1.12
C PRO A 60 -5.47 -14.95 2.16
N PRO A 61 -4.23 -14.50 1.89
CA PRO A 61 -3.56 -13.51 2.72
C PRO A 61 -4.25 -12.15 2.60
N ARG A 62 -4.53 -11.50 3.73
CA ARG A 62 -5.03 -10.12 3.75
C ARG A 62 -3.87 -9.17 3.47
N CYS A 63 -3.96 -8.36 2.43
CA CYS A 63 -3.00 -7.29 2.16
C CYS A 63 -3.60 -5.94 2.57
N ASP A 64 -2.79 -5.08 3.19
CA ASP A 64 -3.21 -3.72 3.51
C ASP A 64 -2.71 -2.70 2.48
N ASP A 65 -1.52 -2.95 1.91
CA ASP A 65 -0.80 -2.01 1.06
C ASP A 65 -0.46 -2.63 -0.31
N ILE A 66 -1.11 -2.13 -1.36
CA ILE A 66 -0.79 -2.49 -2.74
C ILE A 66 -0.38 -1.24 -3.52
N LYS A 67 0.72 -1.37 -4.26
CA LYS A 67 1.20 -0.35 -5.20
C LYS A 67 1.35 -0.99 -6.57
N ILE A 68 0.76 -0.39 -7.58
CA ILE A 68 0.87 -0.84 -8.96
C ILE A 68 1.63 0.23 -9.75
N THR A 69 2.63 -0.22 -10.50
CA THR A 69 3.37 0.62 -11.46
C THR A 69 3.24 -0.01 -12.83
N PHE A 70 2.94 0.80 -13.84
CA PHE A 70 2.98 0.34 -15.23
C PHE A 70 3.47 1.44 -16.17
N GLY A 71 4.17 1.00 -17.22
CA GLY A 71 4.65 1.85 -18.29
C GLY A 71 5.46 1.05 -19.32
N PRO A 72 6.32 1.73 -20.11
CA PRO A 72 7.05 1.10 -21.21
C PRO A 72 8.05 0.03 -20.74
N GLU A 73 8.58 0.21 -19.52
CA GLU A 73 9.53 -0.72 -18.88
C GLU A 73 8.85 -2.00 -18.39
N GLY A 74 7.52 -2.00 -18.26
CA GLY A 74 6.73 -3.13 -17.82
C GLY A 74 5.63 -2.76 -16.82
N CYS A 75 5.01 -3.78 -16.25
CA CYS A 75 4.09 -3.67 -15.13
C CYS A 75 4.55 -4.51 -13.94
N GLU A 76 4.37 -3.94 -12.75
CA GLU A 76 4.69 -4.58 -11.49
C GLU A 76 3.67 -4.22 -10.41
N MET A 77 3.49 -5.15 -9.48
CA MET A 77 2.70 -4.96 -8.27
C MET A 77 3.59 -5.18 -7.05
N LYS A 78 3.64 -4.18 -6.18
CA LYS A 78 4.29 -4.25 -4.88
C LYS A 78 3.24 -4.47 -3.80
N ILE A 79 3.41 -5.54 -3.04
CA ILE A 79 2.55 -6.00 -1.95
C ILE A 79 3.41 -5.95 -0.69
N ASP A 80 3.14 -4.99 0.20
CA ASP A 80 4.00 -4.70 1.34
C ASP A 80 5.50 -4.55 0.92
N ARG A 81 6.32 -5.59 1.17
CA ARG A 81 7.76 -5.66 0.87
C ARG A 81 8.11 -6.44 -0.40
N TYR A 82 7.15 -7.15 -0.99
CA TYR A 82 7.37 -8.03 -2.13
C TYR A 82 7.00 -7.33 -3.43
N THR A 83 7.82 -7.49 -4.46
CA THR A 83 7.54 -6.97 -5.81
C THR A 83 7.35 -8.15 -6.76
N ILE A 84 6.22 -8.17 -7.47
CA ILE A 84 5.93 -9.11 -8.55
C ILE A 84 6.03 -8.34 -9.86
N LYS A 85 6.83 -8.86 -10.81
CA LYS A 85 6.99 -8.29 -12.15
C LYS A 85 6.27 -9.18 -13.16
N TYR A 86 5.39 -8.58 -13.96
CA TYR A 86 4.53 -9.31 -14.89
C TYR A 86 5.02 -9.23 -16.35
N GLY A 87 6.05 -8.45 -16.62
CA GLY A 87 6.57 -8.24 -17.97
C GLY A 87 6.09 -6.93 -18.57
N LYS A 88 5.78 -6.90 -19.87
CA LYS A 88 5.37 -5.68 -20.57
C LYS A 88 3.96 -5.26 -20.15
N ALA A 89 3.64 -3.98 -20.20
CA ALA A 89 2.29 -3.50 -19.89
C ALA A 89 1.29 -3.76 -21.04
N ASP A 90 1.13 -5.02 -21.43
CA ASP A 90 0.16 -5.52 -22.41
C ASP A 90 -1.04 -6.22 -21.75
N GLU A 91 -1.99 -6.69 -22.56
CA GLU A 91 -3.24 -7.25 -22.05
C GLU A 91 -3.02 -8.53 -21.23
N GLU A 92 -2.10 -9.40 -21.65
CA GLU A 92 -1.80 -10.66 -20.95
C GLU A 92 -1.21 -10.37 -19.56
N SER A 93 -0.14 -9.59 -19.50
CA SER A 93 0.57 -9.29 -18.25
C SER A 93 -0.30 -8.49 -17.27
N LEU A 94 -1.12 -7.56 -17.78
CA LEU A 94 -2.07 -6.82 -16.94
C LEU A 94 -3.21 -7.72 -16.45
N ASN A 95 -3.63 -8.71 -17.23
CA ASN A 95 -4.61 -9.69 -16.77
C ASN A 95 -4.05 -10.56 -15.64
N GLU A 96 -2.84 -11.08 -15.78
CA GLU A 96 -2.18 -11.85 -14.71
C GLU A 96 -2.07 -11.03 -13.41
N MET A 97 -1.65 -9.76 -13.51
CA MET A 97 -1.59 -8.86 -12.37
C MET A 97 -2.96 -8.63 -11.71
N LEU A 98 -4.03 -8.53 -12.51
CA LEU A 98 -5.38 -8.42 -11.99
C LEU A 98 -5.85 -9.74 -11.34
N ASP A 99 -5.49 -10.91 -11.88
CA ASP A 99 -5.77 -12.21 -11.25
C ASP A 99 -5.17 -12.31 -9.85
N ASP A 100 -3.91 -11.91 -9.71
CA ASP A 100 -3.23 -11.86 -8.42
C ASP A 100 -3.88 -10.85 -7.48
N LEU A 101 -4.16 -9.63 -7.97
CA LEU A 101 -4.84 -8.60 -7.17
C LEU A 101 -6.18 -9.11 -6.60
N MET A 102 -6.97 -9.77 -7.44
CA MET A 102 -8.27 -10.32 -7.06
C MET A 102 -8.15 -11.47 -6.06
N THR A 103 -7.10 -12.28 -6.19
CA THR A 103 -6.78 -13.36 -5.23
C THR A 103 -6.42 -12.81 -3.86
N LEU A 104 -5.73 -11.66 -3.82
CA LEU A 104 -5.29 -10.99 -2.59
C LEU A 104 -6.40 -10.18 -1.91
N LEU A 105 -7.45 -9.79 -2.65
CA LEU A 105 -8.52 -8.90 -2.20
C LEU A 105 -9.91 -9.54 -2.33
N PRO A 106 -10.20 -10.64 -1.62
CA PRO A 106 -11.49 -11.32 -1.73
C PRO A 106 -12.68 -10.44 -1.28
N ASP A 107 -12.43 -9.44 -0.42
CA ASP A 107 -13.43 -8.51 0.13
C ASP A 107 -13.32 -7.10 -0.48
N PHE A 108 -12.43 -6.91 -1.45
CA PHE A 108 -12.16 -5.64 -2.12
C PHE A 108 -11.76 -4.51 -1.16
N GLN A 109 -11.17 -4.84 -0.01
CA GLN A 109 -10.77 -3.86 1.00
C GLN A 109 -9.25 -3.75 1.11
N LEU A 110 -8.76 -2.51 1.06
CA LEU A 110 -7.36 -2.14 1.25
C LEU A 110 -7.23 -0.96 2.20
N THR A 111 -6.09 -0.86 2.88
CA THR A 111 -5.76 0.38 3.61
C THR A 111 -5.17 1.39 2.64
N ASN A 112 -4.10 1.02 1.93
CA ASN A 112 -3.44 1.88 0.96
C ASN A 112 -3.46 1.26 -0.43
N PHE A 113 -3.92 2.04 -1.41
CA PHE A 113 -3.83 1.66 -2.83
C PHE A 113 -3.13 2.76 -3.62
N THR A 114 -1.98 2.44 -4.20
CA THR A 114 -1.19 3.37 -5.00
C THR A 114 -1.15 2.95 -6.45
N ILE A 115 -1.35 3.88 -7.38
CA ILE A 115 -1.11 3.68 -8.81
C ILE A 115 -0.07 4.68 -9.28
N ARG A 116 1.01 4.20 -9.90
CA ARG A 116 2.02 5.01 -10.56
C ARG A 116 1.93 4.84 -12.08
N ILE A 117 1.60 5.93 -12.76
CA ILE A 117 1.47 6.01 -14.21
C ILE A 117 2.80 6.51 -14.78
N ASN A 118 3.54 5.63 -15.44
CA ASN A 118 4.73 6.01 -16.21
C ASN A 118 4.41 6.24 -17.70
N ASP A 119 3.27 5.75 -18.19
CA ASP A 119 2.76 6.00 -19.55
C ASP A 119 1.22 6.02 -19.60
N THR A 120 0.67 6.96 -20.38
CA THR A 120 -0.77 7.17 -20.53
C THR A 120 -1.48 6.00 -21.25
N GLN A 121 -0.83 5.33 -22.20
CA GLN A 121 -1.47 4.23 -22.96
C GLN A 121 -1.62 2.97 -22.10
N SER A 122 -0.59 2.58 -21.38
CA SER A 122 -0.64 1.51 -20.38
C SER A 122 -1.71 1.79 -19.34
N TYR A 123 -1.86 3.03 -18.88
CA TYR A 123 -2.94 3.41 -17.97
C TYR A 123 -4.34 3.20 -18.56
N LYS A 124 -4.56 3.60 -19.83
CA LYS A 124 -5.85 3.39 -20.49
C LYS A 124 -6.20 1.92 -20.65
N LEU A 125 -5.22 1.08 -20.98
CA LEU A 125 -5.40 -0.37 -21.06
C LEU A 125 -5.73 -0.95 -19.69
N PHE A 126 -4.91 -0.65 -18.67
CA PHE A 126 -5.15 -1.06 -17.29
C PHE A 126 -6.55 -0.66 -16.82
N ARG A 127 -6.96 0.59 -17.04
CA ARG A 127 -8.29 1.08 -16.67
C ARG A 127 -9.40 0.27 -17.34
N THR A 128 -9.24 -0.05 -18.62
CA THR A 128 -10.22 -0.81 -19.39
C THR A 128 -10.36 -2.23 -18.84
N LEU A 129 -9.24 -2.90 -18.55
CA LEU A 129 -9.23 -4.26 -18.00
C LEU A 129 -9.74 -4.28 -16.56
N PHE A 130 -9.28 -3.36 -15.72
CA PHE A 130 -9.73 -3.23 -14.33
C PHE A 130 -11.25 -3.09 -14.25
N SER A 131 -11.84 -2.21 -15.09
CA SER A 131 -13.30 -1.99 -15.09
C SER A 131 -14.10 -3.20 -15.57
N LYS A 132 -13.51 -4.08 -16.38
CA LYS A 132 -14.15 -5.32 -16.85
C LYS A 132 -14.05 -6.44 -15.83
N ARG A 133 -12.97 -6.48 -15.05
CA ARG A 133 -12.60 -7.62 -14.22
C ARG A 133 -12.89 -7.45 -12.73
N VAL A 134 -12.75 -6.23 -12.23
CA VAL A 134 -12.99 -5.94 -10.82
C VAL A 134 -14.49 -5.62 -10.67
N PRO A 135 -15.27 -6.49 -10.01
CA PRO A 135 -16.73 -6.40 -9.99
C PRO A 135 -17.25 -5.21 -9.19
N GLU A 136 -16.47 -4.70 -8.24
CA GLU A 136 -16.81 -3.56 -7.42
C GLU A 136 -15.62 -2.62 -7.23
N SER A 137 -15.91 -1.32 -7.05
CA SER A 137 -14.89 -0.36 -6.62
C SER A 137 -14.31 -0.75 -5.26
N LEU A 138 -12.99 -0.60 -5.11
CA LEU A 138 -12.27 -0.95 -3.89
C LEU A 138 -12.69 -0.07 -2.71
N LYS A 139 -12.79 -0.65 -1.52
CA LYS A 139 -12.85 0.11 -0.26
C LYS A 139 -11.43 0.42 0.16
N VAL A 140 -11.00 1.66 0.00
CA VAL A 140 -9.63 2.08 0.29
C VAL A 140 -9.67 3.23 1.29
N ASP A 141 -8.83 3.18 2.33
CA ASP A 141 -8.68 4.30 3.28
C ASP A 141 -7.87 5.45 2.67
N THR A 142 -6.74 5.12 2.04
CA THR A 142 -5.85 6.08 1.37
C THR A 142 -5.56 5.66 -0.07
N TYR A 143 -5.94 6.52 -1.02
CA TYR A 143 -5.66 6.33 -2.43
C TYR A 143 -4.61 7.34 -2.91
N VAL A 144 -3.57 6.85 -3.58
CA VAL A 144 -2.47 7.67 -4.10
C VAL A 144 -2.31 7.45 -5.60
N LEU A 145 -2.45 8.51 -6.38
CA LEU A 145 -2.19 8.49 -7.82
C LEU A 145 -0.94 9.30 -8.13
N LYS A 146 0.04 8.69 -8.78
CA LYS A 146 1.29 9.33 -9.20
C LYS A 146 1.40 9.34 -10.71
N ALA A 147 1.72 10.47 -11.31
CA ALA A 147 1.98 10.54 -12.74
C ALA A 147 2.96 11.67 -13.08
N PHE A 148 3.67 11.52 -14.20
CA PHE A 148 4.52 12.56 -14.77
C PHE A 148 3.75 13.62 -15.58
N SER A 149 2.46 13.38 -15.84
CA SER A 149 1.58 14.26 -16.61
C SER A 149 0.43 14.74 -15.74
N PHE A 150 0.28 16.06 -15.62
CA PHE A 150 -0.87 16.67 -14.93
C PHE A 150 -2.20 16.16 -15.50
N ARG A 151 -2.27 15.97 -16.84
CA ARG A 151 -3.48 15.44 -17.48
C ARG A 151 -3.83 14.04 -17.01
N ASP A 152 -2.84 13.21 -16.71
CA ASP A 152 -3.05 11.86 -16.19
C ASP A 152 -3.48 11.88 -14.72
N THR A 153 -3.00 12.85 -13.94
CA THR A 153 -3.50 13.08 -12.57
C THR A 153 -4.91 13.70 -12.53
N ALA A 154 -5.32 14.39 -13.60
CA ALA A 154 -6.64 15.02 -13.72
C ALA A 154 -7.73 14.07 -14.24
N ILE A 155 -7.39 12.83 -14.57
CA ILE A 155 -8.37 11.82 -14.94
C ILE A 155 -9.25 11.54 -13.72
N ASN A 156 -10.57 11.62 -13.91
CA ASN A 156 -11.54 11.35 -12.85
C ASN A 156 -11.42 9.87 -12.41
N VAL A 157 -10.61 9.62 -11.38
CA VAL A 157 -10.22 8.30 -10.84
C VAL A 157 -11.28 7.66 -9.95
N THR A 158 -12.48 8.22 -9.88
CA THR A 158 -13.54 7.80 -8.95
C THR A 158 -14.09 6.39 -9.19
N TRP A 159 -13.65 5.68 -10.24
CA TRP A 159 -14.14 4.34 -10.58
C TRP A 159 -13.41 3.23 -9.82
N HIS A 160 -12.15 3.45 -9.41
CA HIS A 160 -11.32 2.41 -8.81
C HIS A 160 -11.62 2.18 -7.33
N TYR A 161 -12.23 3.14 -6.65
CA TYR A 161 -12.46 3.09 -5.21
C TYR A 161 -13.77 3.78 -4.81
N LYS A 162 -14.34 3.38 -3.67
CA LYS A 162 -15.56 3.98 -3.10
C LYS A 162 -15.19 5.33 -2.46
N ARG A 163 -15.45 6.42 -3.19
CA ARG A 163 -15.08 7.79 -2.79
C ARG A 163 -15.58 8.18 -1.39
N ASP A 164 -16.78 7.73 -1.02
CA ASP A 164 -17.42 8.09 0.26
C ASP A 164 -16.80 7.38 1.47
N LEU A 165 -16.00 6.34 1.23
CA LEU A 165 -15.30 5.57 2.27
C LEU A 165 -13.81 5.93 2.36
N LEU A 166 -13.36 6.90 1.57
CA LEU A 166 -11.97 7.32 1.49
C LEU A 166 -11.65 8.35 2.58
N SER A 167 -10.62 8.10 3.38
CA SER A 167 -10.10 9.07 4.34
C SER A 167 -9.12 10.05 3.70
N VAL A 168 -8.29 9.58 2.76
CA VAL A 168 -7.25 10.38 2.13
C VAL A 168 -7.15 10.11 0.62
N LEU A 169 -7.11 11.19 -0.15
CA LEU A 169 -6.82 11.18 -1.58
C LEU A 169 -5.55 11.99 -1.87
N GLU A 170 -4.55 11.38 -2.49
CA GLU A 170 -3.34 12.07 -2.91
C GLU A 170 -3.12 12.02 -4.42
N TYR A 171 -2.82 13.17 -4.99
CA TYR A 171 -2.30 13.29 -6.34
C TYR A 171 -0.85 13.74 -6.29
N HIS A 172 0.03 13.00 -6.95
CA HIS A 172 1.47 13.26 -7.01
C HIS A 172 1.81 13.58 -8.46
N GLU A 173 2.04 14.86 -8.73
CA GLU A 173 2.57 15.33 -10.00
C GLU A 173 4.10 15.24 -9.94
N MET A 174 4.68 14.38 -10.78
CA MET A 174 6.11 14.04 -10.77
C MET A 174 6.85 14.75 -11.89
N GLU A 175 8.08 15.19 -11.61
CA GLU A 175 8.98 15.85 -12.55
C GLU A 175 10.37 15.22 -12.43
N ARG A 176 10.94 14.76 -13.56
CA ARG A 176 12.32 14.26 -13.61
C ARG A 176 13.29 15.45 -13.61
N LEU A 177 14.17 15.49 -12.63
CA LEU A 177 15.30 16.44 -12.54
C LEU A 177 16.61 15.71 -12.92
N LYS A 178 17.74 16.42 -12.77
CA LYS A 178 19.08 15.83 -12.95
C LYS A 178 19.39 14.81 -11.84
N ASP A 179 20.42 13.99 -12.07
CA ASP A 179 20.97 13.02 -11.10
C ASP A 179 19.92 12.03 -10.55
N ASP A 180 19.02 11.60 -11.43
CA ASP A 180 17.91 10.69 -11.15
C ASP A 180 16.96 11.18 -10.03
N ILE A 181 16.95 12.49 -9.75
CA ILE A 181 16.07 13.09 -8.74
C ILE A 181 14.68 13.27 -9.34
N ILE A 182 13.66 12.79 -8.62
CA ILE A 182 12.25 13.04 -8.93
C ILE A 182 11.72 14.06 -7.93
N LYS A 183 11.25 15.19 -8.45
CA LYS A 183 10.47 16.16 -7.68
C LYS A 183 9.00 15.76 -7.73
N VAL A 184 8.33 15.85 -6.60
CA VAL A 184 6.94 15.45 -6.44
C VAL A 184 6.16 16.58 -5.81
N LYS A 185 5.18 17.09 -6.55
CA LYS A 185 4.19 18.00 -6.00
C LYS A 185 3.00 17.17 -5.52
N VAL A 186 2.83 17.13 -4.21
CA VAL A 186 1.76 16.38 -3.54
C VAL A 186 0.57 17.30 -3.31
N CYS A 187 -0.60 16.87 -3.75
CA CYS A 187 -1.89 17.45 -3.40
C CYS A 187 -2.67 16.40 -2.60
N ARG A 188 -2.73 16.59 -1.28
CA ARG A 188 -3.44 15.72 -0.35
C ARG A 188 -4.80 16.33 -0.02
N THR A 189 -5.87 15.59 -0.29
CA THR A 189 -7.23 15.94 0.09
C THR A 189 -7.72 14.98 1.17
N ARG A 190 -8.28 15.51 2.25
CA ARG A 190 -9.12 14.74 3.17
C ARG A 190 -10.58 15.13 2.90
N PRO A 191 -11.44 14.19 2.47
CA PRO A 191 -12.86 14.46 2.28
C PRO A 191 -13.53 14.97 3.56
N PRO A 192 -14.67 15.67 3.46
CA PRO A 192 -15.43 16.04 4.63
C PRO A 192 -15.96 14.76 5.31
N GLY A 193 -16.06 14.78 6.64
CA GLY A 193 -16.48 13.61 7.40
C GLY A 193 -16.78 13.95 8.85
N ILE A 194 -17.40 13.03 9.57
CA ILE A 194 -17.66 13.17 11.00
C ILE A 194 -16.50 12.53 11.75
N VAL A 195 -15.82 13.32 12.59
CA VAL A 195 -14.77 12.82 13.49
C VAL A 195 -15.12 13.32 14.88
N ASP A 196 -15.24 12.41 15.84
CA ASP A 196 -15.63 12.72 17.23
C ASP A 196 -16.97 13.48 17.33
N ASN A 197 -17.96 13.07 16.53
CA ASN A 197 -19.27 13.74 16.39
C ASN A 197 -19.22 15.19 15.86
N VAL A 198 -18.09 15.64 15.33
CA VAL A 198 -17.94 16.96 14.70
C VAL A 198 -17.78 16.80 13.20
N LEU A 199 -18.59 17.53 12.42
CA LEU A 199 -18.43 17.63 10.98
C LEU A 199 -17.14 18.38 10.65
N ARG A 200 -16.14 17.68 10.13
CA ARG A 200 -14.92 18.27 9.59
C ARG A 200 -15.14 18.67 8.14
N ALA A 201 -14.76 19.90 7.82
CA ALA A 201 -14.71 20.37 6.45
C ALA A 201 -13.61 19.63 5.66
N ARG A 202 -13.76 19.63 4.33
CA ARG A 202 -12.72 19.15 3.42
C ARG A 202 -11.42 19.94 3.64
N THR A 203 -10.29 19.25 3.78
CA THR A 203 -8.97 19.89 3.82
C THR A 203 -8.17 19.58 2.56
N ILE A 204 -7.44 20.55 2.04
CA ILE A 204 -6.52 20.37 0.90
C ILE A 204 -5.15 20.90 1.34
N GLU A 205 -4.16 20.02 1.35
CA GLU A 205 -2.76 20.33 1.63
C GLU A 205 -1.96 20.19 0.34
N LYS A 206 -1.05 21.13 0.09
CA LYS A 206 -0.13 21.08 -1.04
C LYS A 206 1.30 21.26 -0.55
N PHE A 207 2.18 20.36 -0.90
CA PHE A 207 3.58 20.42 -0.51
C PHE A 207 4.47 19.74 -1.57
N MET A 208 5.77 20.01 -1.50
CA MET A 208 6.77 19.42 -2.38
C MET A 208 7.54 18.36 -1.62
N LYS A 209 7.95 17.31 -2.32
CA LYS A 209 8.88 16.30 -1.84
C LYS A 209 9.82 15.88 -2.96
N TYR A 210 10.88 15.15 -2.60
CA TYR A 210 11.87 14.63 -3.51
C TYR A 210 12.19 13.18 -3.17
N PHE A 211 12.49 12.37 -4.18
CA PHE A 211 13.04 11.01 -4.04
C PHE A 211 14.00 10.72 -5.21
N ARG A 212 14.86 9.69 -5.11
CA ARG A 212 15.68 9.23 -6.23
C ARG A 212 15.00 8.09 -6.98
N GLU A 213 15.13 8.05 -8.31
CA GLU A 213 14.59 6.96 -9.13
C GLU A 213 15.06 5.59 -8.59
N GLY A 214 14.11 4.71 -8.27
CA GLY A 214 14.36 3.42 -7.62
C GLY A 214 14.23 3.41 -6.09
N GLN A 215 14.19 4.57 -5.42
CA GLN A 215 14.14 4.72 -3.95
C GLN A 215 12.89 5.52 -3.51
N GLU A 216 11.73 5.18 -4.06
CA GLU A 216 10.47 5.90 -3.82
C GLU A 216 9.94 5.73 -2.38
N ASP A 217 10.46 4.79 -1.61
CA ASP A 217 10.15 4.65 -0.19
C ASP A 217 10.76 5.77 0.68
N ILE A 218 11.70 6.55 0.14
CA ILE A 218 12.40 7.62 0.85
C ILE A 218 12.01 8.98 0.27
N TYR A 219 11.01 9.63 0.90
CA TYR A 219 10.58 10.98 0.57
C TYR A 219 11.25 12.01 1.49
N VAL A 220 11.91 13.02 0.92
CA VAL A 220 12.53 14.12 1.67
C VAL A 220 11.95 15.48 1.26
N ASP A 221 12.11 16.48 2.12
CA ASP A 221 11.62 17.85 1.88
C ASP A 221 12.57 18.66 0.98
N ASP A 222 13.87 18.33 0.99
CA ASP A 222 14.91 19.01 0.25
C ASP A 222 15.76 17.99 -0.54
N PRO A 223 16.06 18.21 -1.84
CA PRO A 223 16.88 17.28 -2.63
C PRO A 223 18.27 16.99 -2.02
N ASP A 224 18.85 17.92 -1.25
CA ASP A 224 20.17 17.72 -0.62
C ASP A 224 20.12 16.69 0.53
N GLN A 225 18.92 16.31 0.99
CA GLN A 225 18.70 15.28 2.00
C GLN A 225 18.57 13.88 1.39
N LEU A 226 18.59 13.75 0.06
CA LEU A 226 18.45 12.45 -0.60
C LEU A 226 19.65 11.56 -0.29
N PRO A 227 19.43 10.32 0.19
CA PRO A 227 20.52 9.38 0.36
C PRO A 227 21.18 9.09 -1.01
N PRO A 228 22.43 8.59 -1.02
CA PRO A 228 23.05 8.10 -2.24
C PRO A 228 22.21 7.00 -2.89
N LYS A 229 22.32 6.86 -4.21
CA LYS A 229 21.69 5.76 -4.95
C LYS A 229 22.26 4.43 -4.44
N GLU A 230 21.39 3.51 -4.04
CA GLU A 230 21.78 2.14 -3.75
C GLU A 230 22.32 1.48 -5.03
N GLN A 231 23.46 0.79 -4.92
CA GLN A 231 24.15 0.11 -6.02
C GLN A 231 23.50 -1.22 -6.36
#